data_AF-A0A8T4YQK6-F1
#
_entry.id   AF-A0A8T4YQK6-F1
#
_cell.length_a   1.000
_cell.length_b   1.000
_cell.length_c   1.000
_cell.angle_alpha   90.00
_cell.angle_beta   90.00
_cell.angle_gamma   90.00
#
_symmetry.space_group_name_H-M   'P 1'
#
loop_
_entity.id
_entity.type
_entity.pdbx_description
1 polymer ?
#
loop_
_entity_poly.entity_id
_entity_poly.type
_entity_poly.pdbx_seq_one_letter_code
_entity_poly.pdbx_strand_id
1 'polypeptide(L)'
;MRAKKNQIWFETNLGYEETKDRLFKSGLVVGDDQDFGRFSFKLKNFKDYSVQITRGGKLGTYYPVGCSYEPVLESLRSFLVTPEGEQAEIFDVITHSEETFH
;
A
#
# COMPACT_ATOMS: atom_id res chain seq x y z
N MET A 1 3.71 24.94 6.94
CA MET A 1 3.90 24.54 5.53
C MET A 1 3.06 23.30 5.28
N ARG A 2 2.25 23.27 4.22
CA ARG A 2 1.49 22.05 3.84
C ARG A 2 2.48 20.97 3.42
N ALA A 3 2.38 19.78 3.98
CA ALA A 3 3.18 18.65 3.53
C ALA A 3 2.62 18.19 2.17
N LYS A 4 3.37 18.47 1.10
CA LYS A 4 3.10 17.85 -0.21
C LYS A 4 3.43 16.36 -0.09
N LYS A 5 2.58 15.51 -0.66
CA LYS A 5 2.82 14.06 -0.72
C LYS A 5 2.65 13.59 -2.15
N ASN A 6 3.46 12.64 -2.54
CA ASN A 6 3.27 11.88 -3.75
C ASN A 6 2.30 10.75 -3.48
N GLN A 7 1.54 10.36 -4.50
CA GLN A 7 0.67 9.21 -4.50
C GLN A 7 0.95 8.39 -5.75
N ILE A 8 1.03 7.07 -5.59
CA ILE A 8 1.10 6.13 -6.70
C ILE A 8 0.14 4.97 -6.47
N TRP A 9 -0.53 4.52 -7.54
CA TRP A 9 -1.43 3.38 -7.55
C TRP A 9 -1.02 2.34 -8.58
N PHE A 10 -1.23 1.08 -8.23
CA PHE A 10 -0.88 -0.08 -9.04
C PHE A 10 -2.08 -0.99 -9.23
N GLU A 11 -2.19 -1.54 -10.44
CA GLU A 11 -3.11 -2.62 -10.78
C GLU A 11 -2.43 -3.95 -10.42
N THR A 12 -3.12 -4.82 -9.68
CA THR A 12 -2.56 -6.09 -9.17
C THR A 12 -3.61 -7.18 -9.16
N ASN A 13 -3.19 -8.44 -8.96
CA ASN A 13 -4.09 -9.56 -8.65
C ASN A 13 -4.20 -9.85 -7.14
N LEU A 14 -3.93 -8.86 -6.28
CA LEU A 14 -3.92 -9.08 -4.83
C LEU A 14 -5.32 -9.50 -4.31
N GLY A 15 -5.35 -10.54 -3.47
CA GLY A 15 -6.49 -10.94 -2.66
C GLY A 15 -6.55 -10.09 -1.40
N TYR A 16 -7.61 -9.30 -1.27
CA TYR A 16 -7.73 -8.29 -0.21
C TYR A 16 -7.71 -8.88 1.19
N GLU A 17 -8.54 -9.90 1.47
CA GLU A 17 -8.64 -10.46 2.82
C GLU A 17 -7.38 -11.27 3.17
N GLU A 18 -6.83 -12.02 2.22
CA GLU A 18 -5.63 -12.85 2.37
C GLU A 18 -4.39 -11.98 2.61
N THR A 19 -4.20 -10.93 1.82
CA THR A 19 -3.10 -9.97 2.00
C THR A 19 -3.22 -9.27 3.35
N LYS A 20 -4.43 -8.80 3.70
CA LYS A 20 -4.68 -8.12 4.97
C LYS A 20 -4.36 -9.02 6.17
N ASP A 21 -4.83 -10.26 6.17
CA ASP A 21 -4.54 -11.25 7.23
C ASP A 21 -3.03 -11.50 7.36
N ARG A 22 -2.31 -11.64 6.24
CA ARG A 22 -0.86 -11.84 6.23
C ARG A 22 -0.11 -10.63 6.78
N LEU A 23 -0.53 -9.42 6.42
CA LEU A 23 0.03 -8.17 6.93
C LEU A 23 -0.17 -8.04 8.45
N PHE A 24 -1.35 -8.34 8.98
CA PHE A 24 -1.60 -8.32 10.42
C PHE A 24 -0.73 -9.31 11.18
N LYS A 25 -0.59 -10.54 10.67
CA LYS A 25 0.25 -11.58 11.29
C LYS A 25 1.74 -11.27 11.25
N SER A 26 2.20 -10.45 10.29
CA SER A 26 3.61 -10.11 10.13
C SER A 26 4.18 -9.19 11.24
N GLY A 27 3.32 -8.42 11.93
CA GLY A 27 3.75 -7.38 12.86
C GLY A 27 4.43 -6.16 12.19
N LEU A 28 4.39 -6.05 10.86
CA LEU A 28 4.93 -4.90 10.12
C LEU A 28 4.06 -3.65 10.21
N VAL A 29 2.74 -3.84 10.38
CA VAL A 29 1.75 -2.77 10.46
C VAL A 29 1.75 -2.15 11.86
N VAL A 30 1.86 -0.82 11.93
CA VAL A 30 1.89 -0.06 13.21
C VAL A 30 0.74 0.94 13.36
N GLY A 31 -0.23 0.87 12.45
CA GLY A 31 -1.44 1.66 12.47
C GLY A 31 -2.21 1.41 11.19
N ASP A 32 -3.52 1.26 11.30
CA ASP A 32 -4.41 0.93 10.21
C ASP A 32 -5.77 1.63 10.35
N ASP A 33 -6.44 1.77 9.21
CA ASP A 33 -7.78 2.32 9.07
C ASP A 33 -8.50 1.57 7.95
N GLN A 34 -9.76 1.20 8.18
CA GLN A 34 -10.55 0.45 7.20
C GLN A 34 -11.82 1.22 6.86
N ASP A 35 -12.00 1.50 5.58
CA ASP A 35 -13.10 2.32 5.07
C ASP A 35 -13.60 1.78 3.72
N PHE A 36 -14.90 1.47 3.61
CA PHE A 36 -15.59 0.99 2.39
C PHE A 36 -14.77 0.07 1.45
N GLY A 37 -14.16 -1.00 1.98
CA GLY A 37 -13.40 -1.97 1.17
C GLY A 37 -11.98 -1.51 0.80
N ARG A 38 -11.48 -0.48 1.47
CA ARG A 38 -10.09 -0.04 1.45
C ARG A 38 -9.48 -0.26 2.83
N PHE A 39 -8.28 -0.82 2.84
CA PHE A 39 -7.47 -0.99 4.04
C PHE A 39 -6.24 -0.10 3.90
N SER A 40 -6.15 0.92 4.73
CA SER A 40 -5.03 1.86 4.79
C SER A 40 -4.16 1.52 5.99
N PHE A 41 -2.84 1.54 5.84
CA PHE A 41 -1.95 1.18 6.93
C PHE A 41 -0.57 1.84 6.82
N LYS A 42 0.15 1.87 7.95
CA LYS A 42 1.53 2.35 8.05
C LYS A 42 2.46 1.22 8.43
N LEU A 43 3.67 1.25 7.86
CA LEU A 43 4.72 0.28 8.17
C LEU A 43 5.63 0.81 9.28
N LYS A 44 6.11 -0.09 10.14
CA LYS A 44 6.99 0.23 11.28
C LYS A 44 8.22 1.07 10.87
N ASN A 45 8.81 0.74 9.73
CA ASN A 45 10.02 1.38 9.20
C ASN A 45 9.74 2.55 8.24
N PHE A 46 8.47 2.80 7.89
CA PHE A 46 8.07 3.83 6.92
C PHE A 46 6.87 4.63 7.46
N LYS A 47 7.04 5.29 8.61
CA LYS A 47 5.94 5.96 9.34
C LYS A 47 5.36 7.19 8.62
N ASP A 48 6.16 7.81 7.75
CA ASP A 48 5.73 8.96 6.94
C ASP A 48 5.01 8.55 5.66
N TYR A 49 4.98 7.24 5.38
CA TYR A 49 4.28 6.64 4.27
C TYR A 49 2.91 6.12 4.72
N SER A 50 1.97 6.07 3.79
CA SER A 50 0.71 5.37 3.97
C SER A 50 0.51 4.43 2.80
N VAL A 51 0.23 3.17 3.08
CA VAL A 51 -0.05 2.14 2.08
C VAL A 51 -1.54 1.87 2.09
N GLN A 52 -2.11 1.52 0.93
CA GLN A 52 -3.51 1.15 0.80
C GLN A 52 -3.64 -0.09 -0.06
N ILE A 53 -4.51 -1.02 0.34
CA ILE A 53 -5.02 -2.06 -0.54
C ILE A 53 -6.54 -1.95 -0.63
N THR A 54 -7.11 -2.35 -1.76
CA THR A 54 -8.57 -2.31 -1.98
C THR A 54 -9.12 -3.68 -2.34
N ARG A 55 -10.41 -3.89 -2.07
CA ARG A 55 -11.15 -5.09 -2.50
C ARG A 55 -11.13 -5.32 -4.02
N GLY A 56 -10.85 -4.28 -4.80
CA GLY A 56 -10.69 -4.37 -6.25
C GLY A 56 -9.28 -4.76 -6.71
N GLY A 57 -8.42 -5.26 -5.83
CA GLY A 57 -7.07 -5.71 -6.23
C GLY A 57 -6.09 -4.57 -6.49
N LYS A 58 -6.32 -3.37 -5.96
CA LYS A 58 -5.41 -2.22 -6.16
C LYS A 58 -4.50 -2.00 -4.96
N LEU A 59 -3.25 -1.66 -5.23
CA LEU A 59 -2.25 -1.26 -4.24
C LEU A 59 -1.90 0.21 -4.43
N GLY A 60 -1.93 1.00 -3.35
CA GLY A 60 -1.59 2.42 -3.35
C GLY A 60 -0.52 2.73 -2.33
N THR A 61 0.35 3.71 -2.63
CA THR A 61 1.33 4.25 -1.66
C THR A 61 1.35 5.77 -1.72
N TYR A 62 1.19 6.40 -0.57
CA TYR A 62 1.43 7.82 -0.33
C TYR A 62 2.79 7.99 0.34
N TYR A 63 3.60 8.93 -0.16
CA TYR A 63 4.97 9.11 0.30
C TYR A 63 5.43 10.57 0.25
N PRO A 64 6.45 10.97 1.03
CA PRO A 64 6.96 12.34 1.01
C PRO A 64 7.58 12.73 -0.34
N VAL A 65 7.46 14.00 -0.71
CA VAL A 65 8.15 14.57 -1.89
C VAL A 65 9.66 14.46 -1.69
N GLY A 66 10.37 14.05 -2.75
CA GLY A 66 11.81 13.82 -2.73
C GLY A 66 12.23 12.44 -2.20
N CYS A 67 11.27 11.58 -1.86
CA CYS A 67 11.52 10.19 -1.49
C CYS A 67 11.02 9.19 -2.55
N SER A 68 11.51 7.96 -2.49
CA SER A 68 11.13 6.83 -3.36
C SER A 68 10.06 5.97 -2.72
N TYR A 69 9.20 5.33 -3.53
CA TYR A 69 8.18 4.38 -3.07
C TYR A 69 8.65 2.91 -3.13
N GLU A 70 9.69 2.64 -3.91
CA GLU A 70 10.23 1.31 -4.19
C GLU A 70 10.62 0.53 -2.92
N PRO A 71 11.29 1.13 -1.91
CA PRO A 71 11.62 0.42 -0.68
C PRO A 71 10.38 -0.05 0.10
N VAL A 72 9.27 0.69 -0.01
CA VAL A 72 7.99 0.28 0.60
C VAL A 72 7.45 -0.94 -0.14
N LEU A 73 7.43 -0.92 -1.48
CA LEU A 73 6.98 -2.07 -2.27
C LEU A 73 7.84 -3.31 -2.02
N GLU A 74 9.16 -3.18 -1.98
CA GLU A 74 10.06 -4.30 -1.66
C GLU A 74 9.75 -4.90 -0.29
N SER A 75 9.51 -4.05 0.71
CA SER A 75 9.16 -4.52 2.07
C SER A 75 7.81 -5.24 2.14
N LEU A 76 6.89 -4.93 1.24
CA LEU A 76 5.55 -5.53 1.18
C LEU A 76 5.50 -6.80 0.32
N ARG A 77 6.45 -6.97 -0.60
CA ARG A 77 6.37 -7.94 -1.70
C ARG A 77 6.08 -9.38 -1.26
N SER A 78 6.58 -9.82 -0.11
CA SER A 78 6.32 -11.17 0.43
C SER A 78 4.95 -11.33 1.10
N PHE A 79 4.26 -10.23 1.36
CA PHE A 79 2.97 -10.18 2.06
C PHE A 79 1.79 -9.98 1.13
N LEU A 80 2.03 -9.41 -0.05
CA LEU A 80 1.04 -9.28 -1.11
C LEU A 80 0.77 -10.65 -1.72
N VAL A 81 -0.45 -11.14 -1.56
CA VAL A 81 -0.85 -12.47 -2.03
C VAL A 81 -2.16 -12.43 -2.81
N THR A 82 -2.35 -13.38 -3.70
CA THR A 82 -3.61 -13.62 -4.41
C THR A 82 -4.66 -14.21 -3.45
N PRO A 83 -5.94 -14.32 -3.85
CA PRO A 83 -6.97 -14.99 -3.06
C PRO A 83 -6.64 -16.46 -2.72
N GLU A 84 -5.83 -17.12 -3.54
CA GLU A 84 -5.36 -18.49 -3.35
C GLU A 84 -4.14 -18.58 -2.41
N GLY A 85 -3.60 -17.44 -1.97
CA GLY A 85 -2.45 -17.35 -1.07
C GLY A 85 -1.09 -17.41 -1.77
N GLU A 86 -1.07 -17.41 -3.11
CA GLU A 86 0.15 -17.30 -3.92
C GLU A 86 0.68 -15.87 -3.91
N GLN A 87 1.92 -15.64 -4.35
CA GLN A 87 2.48 -14.29 -4.39
C GLN A 87 1.76 -13.44 -5.44
N ALA A 88 1.28 -12.26 -5.04
CA ALA A 88 0.63 -11.33 -5.96
C ALA A 88 1.65 -10.61 -6.86
N GLU A 89 1.18 -10.23 -8.04
CA GLU A 89 1.93 -9.53 -9.07
C GLU A 89 1.37 -8.12 -9.27
N ILE A 90 2.26 -7.17 -9.54
CA ILE A 90 1.91 -5.82 -9.99
C ILE A 90 2.00 -5.81 -11.50
N PHE A 91 0.90 -5.47 -12.17
CA PHE A 91 0.83 -5.47 -13.63
C PHE A 91 1.18 -4.13 -14.24
N ASP A 92 0.66 -3.04 -13.65
CA ASP A 92 0.78 -1.70 -14.23
C ASP A 92 0.67 -0.61 -13.16
N VAL A 93 1.10 0.60 -13.52
CA VAL A 93 0.89 1.84 -12.76
C VAL A 93 -0.40 2.50 -13.24
N ILE A 94 -1.37 2.64 -12.35
CA ILE A 94 -2.66 3.29 -12.63
C ILE A 94 -2.51 4.80 -12.68
N THR A 95 -1.90 5.37 -11.64
CA THR A 95 -1.67 6.82 -11.52
C THR A 95 -0.43 7.10 -10.70
N HIS A 96 0.24 8.21 -11.03
CA HIS A 96 1.32 8.79 -10.24
C HIS A 96 1.12 10.31 -10.21
N SER A 97 0.85 10.87 -9.03
CA SER A 97 0.50 12.28 -8.86
C SER A 97 1.18 12.89 -7.62
N GLU A 98 1.44 14.18 -7.69
CA GLU A 98 1.79 15.00 -6.52
C GLU A 98 0.49 15.60 -5.95
N GLU A 99 0.01 15.12 -4.80
CA GLU A 99 -1.18 15.65 -4.15
C GLU A 99 -0.81 16.68 -3.06
N THR A 100 -1.43 17.85 -3.14
CA THR A 100 -1.36 18.87 -2.08
C THR A 100 -2.63 18.78 -1.23
N PHE A 101 -2.51 18.28 0.00
CA PHE A 101 -3.64 18.28 0.94
C PHE A 101 -3.91 19.71 1.43
N HIS A 102 -5.18 20.14 1.39
CA HIS A 102 -5.62 21.51 1.70
C HIS A 102 -5.90 21.74 3.18
#